data_AF-A0A3M6JVX0-F1
#
_entry.id   AF-A0A3M6JVX0-F1
#
_cell.length_a   1.000
_cell.length_b   1.000
_cell.length_c   1.000
_cell.angle_alpha   90.00
_cell.angle_beta   90.00
_cell.angle_gamma   90.00
#
_symmetry.space_group_name_H-M   'P 1'
#
loop_
_entity.id
_entity.type
_entity.pdbx_description
1 polymer ?
#
loop_
_entity_poly.entity_id
_entity_poly.type
_entity_poly.pdbx_seq_one_letter_code
_entity_poly.pdbx_strand_id
1 'polypeptide(L)'
;MEKFGTGSILYDLRKKIQQAESDLAQLGEPVFDIPELVETANLIRSNEYLLKANHKQTELLATYQKYSDSLEELLSTVFEIQNDLKEIVKEQSSLISKPKRTTTKRKTKSVKK
;
A
#
# COMPACT_ATOMS: atom_id res chain seq x y z
N MET A 1 -8.48 10.78 10.50
CA MET A 1 -9.27 9.84 9.67
C MET A 1 -8.72 8.46 9.92
N GLU A 2 -9.57 7.49 10.26
CA GLU A 2 -9.13 6.13 10.62
C GLU A 2 -8.34 5.49 9.48
N LYS A 3 -7.05 5.21 9.71
CA LYS A 3 -6.11 4.57 8.77
C LYS A 3 -6.42 3.07 8.50
N PHE A 4 -7.62 2.59 8.84
CA PHE A 4 -7.99 1.17 8.81
C PHE A 4 -8.78 0.72 7.56
N GLY A 5 -8.88 1.59 6.53
CA GLY A 5 -9.55 1.28 5.26
C GLY A 5 -8.62 0.84 4.12
N THR A 6 -7.30 0.91 4.28
CA THR A 6 -6.35 0.69 3.18
C THR A 6 -6.40 -0.74 2.63
N GLY A 7 -6.75 -1.73 3.48
CA GLY A 7 -6.88 -3.12 3.08
C GLY A 7 -8.06 -3.39 2.13
N SER A 8 -9.21 -2.75 2.33
CA SER A 8 -10.35 -2.90 1.41
C SER A 8 -10.08 -2.21 0.08
N ILE A 9 -9.44 -1.03 0.11
CA ILE A 9 -9.01 -0.31 -1.08
C ILE A 9 -8.03 -1.15 -1.92
N LEU A 10 -7.04 -1.77 -1.29
CA LEU A 10 -6.09 -2.66 -1.96
C LEU A 10 -6.78 -3.89 -2.57
N TYR A 11 -7.75 -4.48 -1.87
CA TYR A 11 -8.52 -5.61 -2.39
C TYR A 11 -9.34 -5.21 -3.63
N ASP A 12 -10.01 -4.06 -3.58
CA ASP A 12 -10.80 -3.55 -4.71
C ASP A 12 -9.92 -3.18 -5.90
N LEU A 13 -8.77 -2.54 -5.66
CA LEU A 13 -7.77 -2.24 -6.69
C LEU A 13 -7.21 -3.52 -7.32
N ARG A 14 -6.93 -4.56 -6.51
CA ARG A 14 -6.50 -5.87 -7.03
C ARG A 14 -7.56 -6.49 -7.93
N LYS A 15 -8.85 -6.44 -7.56
CA LYS A 15 -9.94 -6.90 -8.43
C LYS A 15 -10.00 -6.12 -9.74
N LYS A 16 -9.85 -4.79 -9.67
CA LYS A 16 -9.82 -3.94 -10.87
C LYS A 16 -8.65 -4.27 -11.79
N ILE A 17 -7.47 -4.53 -11.24
CA ILE A 17 -6.30 -4.99 -11.99
C ILE A 17 -6.63 -6.30 -12.71
N GLN A 18 -7.15 -7.30 -12.00
CA GLN A 18 -7.50 -8.59 -12.59
C GLN A 18 -8.54 -8.47 -13.70
N GLN A 19 -9.54 -7.61 -13.51
CA GLN A 19 -10.53 -7.33 -14.53
C GLN A 19 -9.89 -6.67 -15.76
N ALA A 20 -9.06 -5.65 -15.55
CA ALA A 20 -8.37 -4.94 -16.63
C ALA A 20 -7.40 -5.86 -17.40
N GLU A 21 -6.70 -6.78 -16.73
CA GLU A 21 -5.87 -7.81 -17.37
C GLU A 21 -6.71 -8.78 -18.21
N SER A 22 -7.84 -9.26 -17.68
CA SER A 22 -8.76 -10.12 -18.41
C SER A 22 -9.33 -9.41 -19.65
N ASP A 23 -9.73 -8.16 -19.49
CA ASP A 23 -10.22 -7.29 -20.56
C ASP A 23 -9.19 -7.09 -21.68
N LEU A 24 -7.90 -7.00 -21.31
CA LEU A 24 -6.79 -6.87 -22.26
C LEU A 24 -6.55 -8.20 -22.99
N ALA A 25 -6.60 -9.32 -22.28
CA ALA A 25 -6.47 -10.65 -22.86
C ALA A 25 -7.63 -10.96 -23.84
N GLN A 26 -8.84 -10.51 -23.54
CA GLN A 26 -10.01 -10.64 -24.42
C GLN A 26 -9.89 -9.85 -25.72
N LEU A 27 -9.02 -8.84 -25.78
CA LEU A 27 -8.77 -8.09 -27.01
C LEU A 27 -8.11 -8.96 -28.09
N GLY A 28 -7.48 -10.07 -27.70
CA GLY A 28 -6.82 -11.01 -28.59
C GLY A 28 -5.53 -10.46 -29.20
N GLU A 29 -4.98 -11.19 -30.18
CA GLU A 29 -3.83 -10.72 -30.94
C GLU A 29 -4.28 -9.84 -32.12
N PRO A 30 -3.50 -8.79 -32.46
CA PRO A 30 -3.79 -8.01 -33.64
C PRO A 30 -3.60 -8.87 -34.90
N VAL A 31 -4.69 -9.11 -35.62
CA VAL A 31 -4.61 -9.46 -37.04
C VAL A 31 -4.28 -8.18 -37.78
N PHE A 32 -3.22 -8.11 -38.57
CA PHE A 32 -2.83 -6.89 -39.27
C PHE A 32 -3.31 -6.86 -40.72
N ASP A 33 -3.13 -7.96 -41.45
CA ASP A 33 -3.52 -8.05 -42.86
C ASP A 33 -4.53 -9.16 -43.10
N ILE A 34 -5.71 -8.74 -43.53
CA ILE A 34 -6.74 -9.62 -44.09
C ILE A 34 -6.66 -9.44 -45.61
N PRO A 35 -6.27 -10.47 -46.37
CA PRO A 35 -6.04 -10.37 -47.83
C PRO A 35 -7.26 -9.88 -48.62
N GLU A 36 -8.46 -10.14 -48.12
CA GLU A 36 -9.73 -9.74 -48.74
C GLU A 36 -10.03 -8.25 -48.57
N LEU A 37 -9.34 -7.57 -47.64
CA LEU A 37 -9.52 -6.15 -47.38
C LEU A 37 -8.52 -5.31 -48.16
N VAL A 38 -9.00 -4.17 -48.66
CA VAL A 38 -8.11 -3.14 -49.20
C VAL A 38 -7.20 -2.60 -48.08
N GLU A 39 -5.99 -2.20 -48.45
CA GLU A 39 -4.96 -1.74 -47.52
C GLU A 39 -5.45 -0.66 -46.55
N THR A 40 -6.23 0.31 -47.05
CA THR A 40 -6.82 1.37 -46.20
C THR A 40 -7.75 0.82 -45.13
N ALA A 41 -8.53 -0.23 -45.42
CA ALA A 41 -9.40 -0.87 -44.44
C ALA A 41 -8.59 -1.67 -43.41
N ASN A 42 -7.51 -2.35 -43.82
CA ASN A 42 -6.58 -3.00 -42.89
C ASN A 42 -5.90 -1.98 -41.95
N LEU A 43 -5.47 -0.83 -42.48
CA LEU A 43 -4.88 0.25 -41.70
C LEU A 43 -5.86 0.85 -40.68
N ILE A 44 -7.11 1.10 -41.06
CA ILE A 44 -8.14 1.61 -40.14
C ILE A 44 -8.37 0.60 -39.01
N ARG A 45 -8.60 -0.67 -39.34
CA ARG A 45 -8.86 -1.71 -38.34
C ARG A 45 -7.68 -1.89 -37.38
N SER A 46 -6.46 -1.87 -37.90
CA SER A 46 -5.24 -1.99 -37.09
C SER A 46 -5.09 -0.79 -36.15
N ASN A 47 -5.33 0.43 -36.63
CA ASN A 47 -5.32 1.62 -35.78
C ASN A 47 -6.40 1.58 -34.70
N GLU A 48 -7.62 1.16 -35.03
CA GLU A 48 -8.69 1.00 -34.04
C GLU A 48 -8.34 -0.01 -32.96
N TYR A 49 -7.74 -1.14 -33.34
CA TYR A 49 -7.22 -2.11 -32.38
C TYR A 49 -6.16 -1.49 -31.48
N LEU A 50 -5.17 -0.81 -32.07
CA LEU A 50 -4.08 -0.19 -31.32
C LEU A 50 -4.58 0.89 -30.36
N LEU A 51 -5.55 1.71 -30.77
CA LEU A 51 -6.18 2.71 -29.90
C LEU A 51 -6.90 2.06 -28.72
N LYS A 52 -7.67 0.99 -28.95
CA LYS A 52 -8.36 0.25 -27.89
C LYS A 52 -7.38 -0.43 -26.94
N ALA A 53 -6.34 -1.07 -27.47
CA ALA A 53 -5.30 -1.72 -26.68
C ALA A 53 -4.57 -0.69 -25.80
N ASN A 54 -4.14 0.42 -26.40
CA ASN A 54 -3.43 1.47 -25.69
C ASN A 54 -4.29 2.11 -24.59
N HIS A 55 -5.58 2.32 -24.86
CA HIS A 55 -6.51 2.83 -23.85
C HIS A 55 -6.62 1.89 -22.64
N LYS A 56 -6.84 0.59 -22.88
CA LYS A 56 -6.91 -0.42 -21.81
C LYS A 56 -5.59 -0.56 -21.05
N GLN A 57 -4.45 -0.53 -21.75
CA GLN A 57 -3.12 -0.56 -21.12
C GLN A 57 -2.88 0.66 -20.22
N THR A 58 -3.31 1.84 -20.67
CA THR A 58 -3.20 3.08 -19.90
C THR A 58 -4.07 3.02 -18.63
N GLU A 59 -5.28 2.48 -18.73
CA GLU A 59 -6.17 2.28 -17.57
C GLU A 59 -5.57 1.28 -16.56
N LEU A 60 -5.01 0.18 -17.05
CA LEU A 60 -4.32 -0.82 -16.23
C LEU A 60 -3.13 -0.20 -15.49
N LEU A 61 -2.28 0.57 -16.18
CA LEU A 61 -1.16 1.30 -15.59
C LEU A 61 -1.62 2.29 -14.51
N ALA A 62 -2.65 3.08 -14.78
CA ALA A 62 -3.20 4.02 -13.80
C ALA A 62 -3.73 3.31 -12.55
N THR A 63 -4.29 2.10 -12.71
CA THR A 63 -4.77 1.29 -11.58
C THR A 63 -3.60 0.70 -10.78
N TYR A 64 -2.54 0.22 -11.43
CA TYR A 64 -1.32 -0.23 -10.76
C TYR A 64 -0.60 0.89 -9.99
N GLN A 65 -0.60 2.10 -10.54
CA GLN A 65 -0.05 3.26 -9.85
C GLN A 65 -0.79 3.49 -8.53
N LYS A 66 -2.13 3.57 -8.56
CA LYS A 66 -2.96 3.73 -7.35
C LYS A 66 -2.76 2.59 -6.35
N TYR A 67 -2.60 1.36 -6.84
CA TYR A 67 -2.34 0.19 -6.01
C TYR A 67 -0.99 0.31 -5.29
N SER A 68 0.05 0.73 -6.00
CA SER A 68 1.39 0.95 -5.45
C SER A 68 1.39 2.07 -4.41
N ASP A 69 0.75 3.20 -4.72
CA ASP A 69 0.62 4.34 -3.79
C ASP A 69 -0.08 3.91 -2.49
N SER A 70 -1.16 3.11 -2.61
CA SER A 70 -1.89 2.58 -1.45
C SER A 70 -1.05 1.60 -0.61
N LEU A 71 -0.17 0.82 -1.25
CA LEU A 71 0.76 -0.06 -0.54
C LEU A 71 1.83 0.75 0.22
N GLU A 72 2.33 1.82 -0.38
CA GLU A 72 3.32 2.70 0.25
C GLU A 72 2.74 3.42 1.47
N GLU A 73 1.48 3.86 1.39
CA GLU A 73 0.76 4.44 2.53
C GLU A 73 0.56 3.43 3.67
N LEU A 74 0.18 2.19 3.31
CA LEU A 74 0.03 1.11 4.29
C LEU A 74 1.37 0.82 4.98
N LEU A 75 2.45 0.72 4.21
CA LEU A 75 3.78 0.44 4.74
C LEU A 75 4.26 1.57 5.67
N SER A 76 4.05 2.82 5.28
CA SER A 76 4.37 4.00 6.10
C SER A 76 3.61 3.96 7.44
N THR A 77 2.33 3.61 7.39
CA THR A 77 1.49 3.47 8.60
C THR A 77 1.99 2.35 9.51
N VAL A 78 2.40 1.21 8.94
CA VAL A 78 2.97 0.11 9.74
C VAL A 78 4.26 0.54 10.43
N PHE A 79 5.13 1.30 9.75
CA PHE A 79 6.35 1.82 10.36
C PHE A 79 6.08 2.84 11.47
N GLU A 80 5.09 3.72 11.31
CA GLU A 80 4.64 4.62 12.37
C GLU A 80 4.19 3.82 13.61
N ILE A 81 3.31 2.84 13.43
CA ILE A 81 2.83 1.97 14.53
C ILE A 81 4.00 1.25 15.19
N GLN A 82 4.96 0.74 14.43
CA GLN A 82 6.14 0.08 14.97
C GLN A 82 6.97 1.04 15.83
N ASN A 83 7.13 2.29 15.39
CA ASN A 83 7.88 3.30 16.14
C ASN A 83 7.15 3.67 17.45
N ASP A 84 5.84 3.89 17.38
CA ASP A 84 5.01 4.18 18.55
C ASP A 84 5.09 3.04 19.58
N LEU A 85 4.97 1.78 19.14
CA LEU A 85 5.11 0.63 20.01
C LEU A 85 6.50 0.55 20.67
N LYS A 86 7.56 0.87 19.94
CA LYS A 86 8.93 0.91 20.47
C LYS A 86 9.07 1.98 21.55
N GLU A 87 8.49 3.15 21.35
CA GLU A 87 8.48 4.24 22.34
C GLU A 87 7.70 3.85 23.59
N ILE A 88 6.51 3.26 23.44
CA ILE A 88 5.68 2.76 24.54
C ILE A 88 6.45 1.74 25.38
N VAL A 89 7.12 0.76 24.74
CA VAL A 89 7.91 -0.26 25.45
C VAL A 89 9.08 0.37 26.21
N LYS A 90 9.74 1.37 25.63
CA LYS A 90 10.85 2.10 26.28
C LYS A 90 10.35 2.88 27.49
N GLU A 91 9.22 3.57 27.37
CA GLU A 91 8.61 4.32 28.47
C GLU A 91 8.20 3.38 29.61
N GLN A 92 7.50 2.29 29.31
CA GLN A 92 7.10 1.27 30.30
C GLN A 92 8.31 0.65 31.02
N SER A 93 9.37 0.33 30.28
CA SER A 93 10.62 -0.19 30.86
C SER A 93 11.25 0.82 31.83
N SER A 94 11.22 2.11 31.50
CA SER A 94 11.75 3.17 32.36
C SER A 94 10.95 3.33 33.67
N LEU A 95 9.64 3.11 33.64
CA LEU A 95 8.77 3.18 34.82
C LEU A 95 9.03 2.01 35.78
N ILE A 96 9.29 0.82 35.25
CA ILE A 96 9.62 -0.38 36.04
C ILE A 96 11.03 -0.28 36.65
N SER A 97 11.99 0.33 35.92
CA SER A 97 13.38 0.43 36.36
C SER A 97 13.65 1.50 37.42
N LYS A 98 12.66 2.32 37.82
CA LYS A 98 12.87 3.31 38.89
C LYS A 98 13.07 2.58 40.23
N PRO A 99 14.25 2.66 40.86
CA PRO A 99 14.47 2.01 42.15
C PRO A 99 13.51 2.62 43.18
N LYS A 100 12.76 1.77 43.89
CA LYS A 100 12.02 2.17 45.10
C LYS A 100 13.00 2.94 45.98
N ARG A 101 12.78 4.25 46.14
CA ARG A 101 13.50 5.09 47.12
C ARG A 101 13.48 4.33 48.43
N THR A 102 14.63 3.75 48.80
CA THR A 102 14.82 3.16 50.12
C THR A 102 14.61 4.32 51.09
N THR A 103 13.57 4.23 51.89
CA THR A 103 13.32 5.16 52.98
C THR A 103 14.53 5.09 53.90
N THR A 104 15.42 6.08 53.76
CA THR A 104 16.60 6.24 54.60
C THR A 104 16.12 6.36 56.03
N LYS A 105 16.30 5.28 56.81
CA LYS A 105 15.99 5.23 58.24
C LYS A 105 16.63 6.44 58.92
N ARG A 106 15.78 7.37 59.38
CA ARG A 106 16.12 8.55 60.17
C ARG A 106 16.88 8.08 61.41
N LYS A 107 18.21 8.28 61.46
CA LYS A 107 18.99 8.06 62.68
C LYS A 107 18.55 9.08 63.72
N THR A 108 17.74 8.66 64.69
CA THR A 108 17.51 9.41 65.93
C THR A 108 18.81 9.42 66.73
N LYS A 109 19.48 10.57 66.81
CA LYS A 109 20.54 10.80 67.80
C LYS A 109 19.90 10.76 69.18
N SER A 110 20.11 9.66 69.91
CA SER A 110 19.82 9.58 71.35
C SER A 110 20.76 10.55 72.06
N VAL A 111 20.18 11.62 72.59
CA VAL A 111 20.81 12.42 73.65
C VAL A 111 20.70 11.61 74.93
N LYS A 112 21.83 11.20 75.51
CA LYS A 112 21.89 10.72 76.90
C LYS A 112 22.52 11.81 77.76
N LYS A 113 21.86 12.00 78.90
CA LYS A 113 22.21 12.85 80.05
C LYS A 113 23.66 12.69 80.49
#